data_AF-A0A1H7KF29-F1
#
_entry.id   AF-A0A1H7KF29-F1
#
_cell.length_a   1.000
_cell.length_b   1.000
_cell.length_c   1.000
_cell.angle_alpha   90.00
_cell.angle_beta   90.00
_cell.angle_gamma   90.00
#
_symmetry.space_group_name_H-M   'P 1'
#
loop_
_entity.id
_entity.type
_entity.pdbx_description
1 polymer ?
#
loop_
_entity_poly.entity_id
_entity_poly.type
_entity_poly.pdbx_seq_one_letter_code
_entity_poly.pdbx_strand_id
1 'polypeptide(L)' 'MDKKMIVSIIGYIVALLIPIVGLVYGAILFFFKKEEPTYRKHGRLIIYFSIVIFVATLIAKLLIGGF' A
#
# COMPACT_ATOMS: atom_id res chain seq x y z
N MET A 1 -13.68 -7.78 -14.97
CA MET A 1 -12.94 -7.06 -13.92
C MET A 1 -12.04 -6.06 -14.59
N ASP A 2 -12.22 -4.77 -14.33
CA ASP A 2 -11.47 -3.72 -15.04
C ASP A 2 -9.97 -3.77 -14.69
N LYS A 3 -9.10 -3.54 -15.69
CA LYS A 3 -7.64 -3.46 -15.50
C LYS A 3 -7.26 -2.52 -14.34
N LYS A 4 -8.01 -1.43 -14.14
CA LYS A 4 -7.80 -0.45 -13.06
C LYS A 4 -7.98 -1.05 -11.66
N MET A 5 -8.95 -1.95 -11.54
CA MET A 5 -9.27 -2.65 -10.29
C MET A 5 -8.23 -3.73 -9.98
N ILE A 6 -7.75 -4.46 -11.00
CA ILE A 6 -6.66 -5.44 -10.88
C ILE A 6 -5.39 -4.78 -10.36
N VAL A 7 -4.97 -3.66 -10.96
CA VAL A 7 -3.78 -2.89 -10.55
C VAL A 7 -3.90 -2.43 -9.09
N SER A 8 -5.08 -2.00 -8.66
CA SER A 8 -5.32 -1.59 -7.27
C SER A 8 -5.24 -2.77 -6.30
N ILE A 9 -5.82 -3.92 -6.65
CA ILE A 9 -5.77 -5.15 -5.84
C ILE A 9 -4.32 -5.64 -5.68
N ILE A 10 -3.54 -5.65 -6.75
CA ILE A 10 -2.12 -6.00 -6.70
C ILE A 10 -1.38 -5.08 -5.72
N GLY A 11 -1.67 -3.77 -5.76
CA GLY A 11 -1.08 -2.81 -4.83
C GLY A 11 -1.33 -3.13 -3.36
N TYR A 12 -2.53 -3.58 -3.00
CA TYR A 12 -2.84 -3.99 -1.62
C TYR A 12 -2.14 -5.30 -1.23
N ILE A 13 -2.08 -6.29 -2.11
CA ILE A 13 -1.38 -7.55 -1.85
C ILE A 13 0.11 -7.27 -1.61
N VAL A 14 0.72 -6.45 -2.45
CA VAL A 14 2.12 -6.03 -2.31
C VAL A 14 2.34 -5.27 -0.99
N ALA A 15 1.43 -4.37 -0.62
CA ALA A 15 1.49 -3.64 0.65
C ALA A 15 1.38 -4.53 1.89
N LEU A 16 0.61 -5.61 1.82
CA LEU A 16 0.49 -6.57 2.91
C LEU A 16 1.79 -7.36 3.12
N LEU A 17 2.40 -7.82 2.02
CA LEU A 17 3.61 -8.65 2.06
C LEU A 17 4.86 -7.83 2.37
N ILE A 18 5.00 -6.66 1.73
CA ILE A 18 6.15 -5.78 1.87
C ILE A 18 5.64 -4.33 1.95
N PRO A 19 5.36 -3.82 3.17
CA PRO A 19 4.74 -2.51 3.36
C PRO A 19 5.48 -1.36 2.68
N ILE A 20 6.81 -1.42 2.65
CA ILE A 20 7.64 -0.41 1.98
C ILE A 20 7.35 -0.38 0.48
N VAL A 21 7.26 -1.54 -0.18
CA VAL A 21 6.98 -1.62 -1.62
C VAL A 21 5.54 -1.18 -1.89
N GLY A 22 4.59 -1.54 -1.03
CA GLY A 22 3.22 -1.02 -1.08
C GLY A 22 3.15 0.50 -1.01
N LEU A 23 3.96 1.11 -0.14
CA LEU A 23 4.02 2.56 0.03
C LEU A 23 4.55 3.25 -1.22
N VAL A 24 5.63 2.71 -1.82
CA VAL A 24 6.16 3.18 -3.11
C VAL A 24 5.13 3.02 -4.21
N TYR A 25 4.46 1.87 -4.29
CA TYR A 25 3.45 1.59 -5.32
C TYR A 25 2.23 2.52 -5.20
N GLY A 26 1.73 2.72 -3.98
CA GLY A 26 0.66 3.67 -3.68
C GLY A 26 1.04 5.11 -4.02
N ALA A 27 2.28 5.51 -3.75
CA ALA A 27 2.82 6.81 -4.15
C ALA A 27 2.87 6.97 -5.68
N ILE A 28 3.31 5.94 -6.40
CA ILE A 28 3.30 5.95 -7.87
C ILE A 28 1.88 6.14 -8.39
N LEU A 29 0.90 5.38 -7.90
CA LEU A 29 -0.49 5.53 -8.32
C LEU A 29 -1.08 6.90 -7.97
N PHE A 30 -0.74 7.45 -6.81
CA PHE A 30 -1.25 8.72 -6.34
C PHE A 30 -0.66 9.93 -7.10
N PHE A 31 0.66 9.95 -7.33
CA PHE A 31 1.35 11.09 -7.93
C PHE A 31 1.45 11.00 -9.46
N PHE A 32 1.71 9.81 -10.02
CA PHE A 32 1.96 9.63 -11.46
C PHE A 32 0.71 9.25 -12.26
N LYS A 33 -0.32 8.69 -11.62
CA LYS A 33 -1.60 8.33 -12.27
C LYS A 33 -2.78 9.19 -11.79
N LYS A 34 -2.49 10.43 -11.39
CA LYS A 34 -3.44 11.39 -10.78
C LYS A 34 -4.65 11.76 -11.65
N GLU A 35 -4.56 11.58 -12.96
CA GLU A 35 -5.62 11.90 -13.94
C GLU A 35 -6.82 10.96 -13.82
N GLU A 36 -6.60 9.77 -13.27
CA GLU A 36 -7.62 8.74 -13.05
C GLU A 36 -8.08 8.79 -11.59
N PRO A 37 -9.35 9.17 -11.31
CA PRO A 37 -9.84 9.31 -9.94
C PRO A 37 -9.75 8.00 -9.15
N THR A 38 -9.89 6.85 -9.82
CA THR A 38 -9.74 5.51 -9.25
C THR A 38 -8.32 5.28 -8.74
N TYR A 39 -7.29 5.56 -9.53
CA TYR A 39 -5.89 5.38 -9.11
C TYR A 39 -5.48 6.35 -8.02
N ARG A 40 -6.01 7.58 -8.04
CA ARG A 40 -5.77 8.54 -6.95
C ARG A 40 -6.40 8.09 -5.63
N LYS A 41 -7.64 7.60 -5.66
CA LYS A 41 -8.34 7.09 -4.47
C LYS A 41 -7.64 5.85 -3.92
N HIS A 42 -7.39 4.85 -4.76
CA HIS A 42 -6.74 3.60 -4.33
C HIS A 42 -5.27 3.80 -3.98
N GLY A 43 -4.52 4.61 -4.71
CA GLY A 43 -3.13 4.95 -4.38
C GLY A 43 -3.02 5.57 -2.98
N ARG A 44 -3.90 6.52 -2.63
CA ARG A 44 -3.96 7.08 -1.28
C ARG A 44 -4.27 6.03 -0.22
N LEU A 45 -5.25 5.16 -0.48
CA LEU A 45 -5.62 4.09 0.44
C LEU A 45 -4.51 3.05 0.62
N ILE A 46 -3.79 2.70 -0.45
CA ILE A 46 -2.64 1.80 -0.41
C ILE A 46 -1.52 2.41 0.43
N ILE A 47 -1.27 3.73 0.32
CA ILE A 47 -0.29 4.43 1.17
C ILE A 47 -0.70 4.29 2.64
N TYR A 48 -1.96 4.63 2.99
CA TYR A 48 -2.42 4.52 4.37
C TYR A 48 -2.34 3.09 4.90
N PHE A 49 -2.79 2.11 4.11
CA PHE A 49 -2.73 0.71 4.46
C PHE A 49 -1.28 0.25 4.70
N SER A 50 -0.36 0.64 3.82
CA SER A 50 1.07 0.32 3.95
C SER A 50 1.67 0.88 5.23
N ILE A 51 1.35 2.14 5.58
CA ILE A 51 1.83 2.76 6.83
C ILE A 51 1.27 2.00 8.05
N VAL A 52 -0.02 1.66 8.04
CA VAL A 52 -0.64 0.92 9.15
C VAL A 52 -0.01 -0.46 9.33
N ILE A 53 0.16 -1.23 8.25
CA ILE A 53 0.80 -2.55 8.32
C ILE A 53 2.26 -2.43 8.77
N PHE A 54 2.99 -1.43 8.29
CA PHE A 54 4.37 -1.20 8.69
C PHE A 54 4.47 -0.94 10.20
N VAL A 55 3.66 -0.02 10.72
CA VAL A 55 3.61 0.29 12.17
C VAL A 55 3.18 -0.92 12.98
N ALA A 56 2.14 -1.64 12.54
CA ALA A 56 1.69 -2.86 13.21
C ALA A 56 2.78 -3.93 13.26
N THR A 57 3.54 -4.08 12.17
CA THR A 57 4.66 -5.03 12.08
C THR A 57 5.81 -4.63 13.01
N LEU A 58 6.13 -3.33 13.11
CA LEU A 58 7.12 -2.83 14.05
C LEU A 58 6.70 -3.09 15.50
N ILE A 59 5.44 -2.78 15.85
CA ILE A 59 4.90 -3.04 17.19
C ILE A 59 4.93 -4.55 17.49
N ALA A 60 4.51 -5.39 16.56
CA ALA A 60 4.53 -6.84 16.73
C ALA A 60 5.96 -7.36 16.98
N LYS A 61 6.96 -6.88 16.22
CA LYS A 61 8.37 -7.25 16.44
C LYS A 61 8.88 -6.83 17.82
N LEU A 62 8.54 -5.62 18.27
CA LEU A 62 8.90 -5.13 19.59
C LEU A 62 8.27 -5.95 20.72
N LEU A 63 7.00 -6.34 20.58
CA LEU A 63 6.28 -7.15 21.57
C LEU A 63 6.77 -8.60 21.63
N ILE A 64 7.17 -9.16 20.50
CA ILE A 64 7.68 -10.54 20.41
C ILE A 64 9.19 -10.62 20.79
N GLY A 65 9.84 -9.48 21.03
CA GLY A 65 11.23 -9.40 21.49
C GLY A 65 12.28 -9.67 20.41
N GLY A 66 11.89 -9.65 19.13
CA GLY A 66 12.80 -9.91 18.00
C GLY A 66 13.55 -8.65 17.58
N PHE A 67 14.76 -8.49 18.11
CA PHE A 67 15.82 -7.66 17.53
C PHE A 67 16.81 -8.55 16.77
#